data_AF-A0A955RZJ9-F1
#
_entry.id   AF-A0A955RZJ9-F1
#
_cell.length_a   1.000
_cell.length_b   1.000
_cell.length_c   1.000
_cell.angle_alpha   90.00
_cell.angle_beta   90.00
_cell.angle_gamma   90.00
#
_symmetry.space_group_name_H-M   'P 1'
#
loop_
_entity.id
_entity.type
_entity.pdbx_description
1 polymer ?
#
loop_
_entity_poly.entity_id
_entity_poly.type
_entity_poly.pdbx_seq_one_letter_code
_entity_poly.pdbx_strand_id
1 'polypeptide(L)'
;MSEAQVQAAKDKFGKLLEEQIARVEKMKQGHEVLDFSSLKPIIIGVCFGDGIGEIISRHAETVLRHVLKSEVDAGKIEFRDIAGLTIENRVAHNAAIPEDVLEELKKCHVILKGPTTTPQDGDPWPNIESANVAMR
;
A
#
# COMPACT_ATOMS: atom_id res chain seq x y z
N MET A 1 -13.31 -38.73 5.03
CA MET A 1 -12.56 -38.17 3.90
C MET A 1 -12.45 -39.24 2.83
N SER A 2 -13.07 -39.05 1.67
CA SER A 2 -12.95 -39.98 0.53
C SER A 2 -11.64 -39.73 -0.24
N GLU A 3 -11.17 -40.71 -1.01
CA GLU A 3 -10.00 -40.54 -1.91
C GLU A 3 -10.19 -39.35 -2.85
N ALA A 4 -11.40 -39.16 -3.37
CA ALA A 4 -11.73 -38.00 -4.22
C ALA A 4 -11.55 -36.66 -3.49
N GLN A 5 -11.91 -36.57 -2.21
CA GLN A 5 -11.69 -35.37 -1.39
C GLN A 5 -10.21 -35.11 -1.15
N VAL A 6 -9.41 -36.17 -0.94
CA VAL A 6 -7.96 -36.06 -0.77
C VAL A 6 -7.29 -35.59 -2.06
N GLN A 7 -7.70 -36.13 -3.22
CA GLN A 7 -7.14 -35.71 -4.51
C GLN A 7 -7.49 -34.25 -4.84
N ALA A 8 -8.75 -33.86 -4.66
CA ALA A 8 -9.16 -32.47 -4.89
C ALA A 8 -8.41 -31.48 -3.97
N ALA A 9 -8.11 -31.86 -2.73
CA ALA A 9 -7.31 -31.05 -1.82
C ALA A 9 -5.86 -30.91 -2.29
N LYS A 10 -5.24 -32.00 -2.77
CA LYS A 10 -3.88 -31.98 -3.35
C LYS A 10 -3.80 -31.08 -4.57
N ASP A 11 -4.78 -31.16 -5.48
CA ASP A 11 -4.79 -30.36 -6.70
C ASP A 11 -4.92 -28.86 -6.38
N LYS A 12 -5.80 -28.49 -5.44
CA LYS A 12 -5.95 -27.10 -4.98
C LYS A 12 -4.70 -26.59 -4.30
N PHE A 13 -4.10 -27.40 -3.42
CA PHE A 13 -2.88 -27.00 -2.72
C PHE A 13 -1.68 -26.90 -3.67
N GLY A 14 -1.58 -27.80 -4.66
CA GLY A 14 -0.57 -27.76 -5.70
C GLY A 14 -0.60 -26.45 -6.50
N LYS A 15 -1.79 -26.03 -6.94
CA LYS A 15 -1.97 -24.72 -7.62
C LYS A 15 -1.52 -23.56 -6.75
N LEU A 16 -1.89 -23.56 -5.47
CA LEU A 16 -1.49 -22.52 -4.53
C LEU A 16 0.04 -22.48 -4.40
N LEU A 17 0.71 -23.63 -4.31
CA LEU A 17 2.17 -23.68 -4.29
C LEU A 17 2.81 -23.14 -5.57
N GLU A 18 2.27 -23.48 -6.74
CA GLU A 18 2.74 -22.97 -8.03
C GLU A 18 2.64 -21.43 -8.10
N GLU A 19 1.51 -20.86 -7.66
CA GLU A 19 1.31 -19.42 -7.57
C GLU A 19 2.31 -18.76 -6.61
N GLN A 20 2.56 -19.38 -5.44
CA GLN A 20 3.53 -18.86 -4.48
C GLN A 20 4.97 -18.92 -5.01
N ILE A 21 5.33 -19.99 -5.72
CA ILE A 21 6.64 -20.11 -6.38
C ILE A 21 6.80 -19.01 -7.43
N ALA A 22 5.80 -18.81 -8.30
CA ALA A 22 5.84 -17.76 -9.31
C ALA A 22 5.97 -16.36 -8.69
N ARG A 23 5.29 -16.10 -7.57
CA ARG A 23 5.42 -14.85 -6.81
C ARG A 23 6.84 -14.65 -6.28
N VAL A 24 7.42 -15.68 -5.67
CA VAL A 24 8.80 -15.63 -5.15
C VAL A 24 9.82 -15.39 -6.26
N GLU A 25 9.66 -16.04 -7.41
CA GLU A 25 10.55 -15.84 -8.56
C GLU A 25 10.48 -14.39 -9.09
N LYS A 26 9.28 -13.79 -9.15
CA LYS A 26 9.14 -12.35 -9.46
C LYS A 26 9.85 -11.46 -8.43
N MET A 27 9.73 -11.78 -7.14
CA MET A 27 10.40 -10.98 -6.08
C MET A 27 11.92 -11.09 -6.16
N LYS A 28 12.47 -12.26 -6.54
CA LYS A 28 13.91 -12.47 -6.72
C LYS A 28 14.51 -11.69 -7.89
N GLN A 29 13.72 -11.34 -8.90
CA GLN A 29 14.19 -10.54 -10.03
C GLN A 29 14.62 -9.13 -9.60
N GLY A 30 14.33 -8.74 -8.36
CA GLY A 30 14.80 -7.48 -7.76
C GLY A 30 14.06 -6.28 -8.33
N HIS A 31 13.81 -5.30 -7.48
CA HIS A 31 13.49 -3.96 -7.96
C HIS A 31 14.81 -3.21 -8.13
N GLU A 32 14.93 -2.38 -9.17
CA GLU A 32 16.04 -1.44 -9.26
C GLU A 32 16.07 -0.62 -7.96
N VAL A 33 17.21 -0.66 -7.25
CA VAL A 33 17.39 0.13 -6.05
C VAL A 33 17.44 1.59 -6.48
N LEU A 34 16.39 2.35 -6.15
CA LEU A 34 16.33 3.77 -6.42
C LEU A 34 17.47 4.49 -5.69
N ASP A 35 18.29 5.22 -6.43
CA ASP A 35 19.35 6.06 -5.86
C ASP A 35 18.77 7.40 -5.40
N PHE A 36 18.46 7.49 -4.12
CA PHE A 36 17.95 8.71 -3.49
C PHE A 36 18.94 9.88 -3.52
N SER A 37 20.23 9.66 -3.79
CA SER A 37 21.21 10.74 -3.83
C SER A 37 21.11 11.60 -5.10
N SER A 38 20.62 11.01 -6.20
CA SER A 38 20.44 11.67 -7.50
C SER A 38 19.02 12.19 -7.73
N LEU A 39 18.03 11.72 -6.96
CA LEU A 39 16.63 12.14 -7.07
C LEU A 39 16.39 13.53 -6.48
N LYS A 40 15.94 14.48 -7.33
CA LYS A 40 15.54 15.83 -6.92
C LYS A 40 14.32 16.28 -7.75
N PRO A 41 13.15 16.50 -7.14
CA PRO A 41 12.82 16.30 -5.73
C PRO A 41 12.58 14.81 -5.37
N ILE A 42 12.84 14.45 -4.12
CA ILE A 42 12.26 13.25 -3.50
C ILE A 42 10.81 13.58 -3.14
N ILE A 43 9.88 12.88 -3.78
CA ILE A 43 8.44 13.03 -3.57
C ILE A 43 7.98 12.10 -2.44
N ILE A 44 7.47 12.69 -1.36
CA ILE A 44 6.85 12.01 -0.21
C ILE A 44 5.33 12.08 -0.37
N GLY A 45 4.69 10.96 -0.69
CA GLY A 45 3.24 10.83 -0.77
C GLY A 45 2.62 10.68 0.62
N VAL A 46 1.66 11.51 0.99
CA VAL A 46 0.97 11.48 2.29
C VAL A 46 -0.42 10.88 2.12
N CYS A 47 -0.62 9.68 2.65
CA CYS A 47 -1.88 8.94 2.59
C CYS A 47 -2.51 8.88 3.97
N PHE A 48 -3.64 9.56 4.17
CA PHE A 48 -4.27 9.66 5.49
C PHE A 48 -4.89 8.36 5.98
N GLY A 49 -5.50 7.58 5.09
CA GLY A 49 -6.22 6.35 5.46
C GLY A 49 -7.51 6.63 6.23
N ASP A 50 -7.76 5.85 7.28
CA ASP A 50 -9.04 5.77 8.00
C ASP A 50 -8.98 6.35 9.42
N GLY A 51 -10.15 6.70 9.97
CA GLY A 51 -10.31 7.07 11.38
C GLY A 51 -9.43 8.26 11.80
N ILE A 52 -8.53 8.05 12.77
CA ILE A 52 -7.60 9.09 13.26
C ILE A 52 -6.52 9.48 12.23
N GLY A 53 -6.46 8.78 11.10
CA GLY A 53 -5.35 8.80 10.17
C GLY A 53 -5.03 10.19 9.60
N GLU A 54 -6.05 10.98 9.26
CA GLU A 54 -5.84 12.35 8.79
C GLU A 54 -5.14 13.21 9.84
N ILE A 55 -5.63 13.20 11.08
CA ILE A 55 -5.10 14.04 12.16
C ILE A 55 -3.63 13.71 12.42
N ILE A 56 -3.31 12.43 12.60
CA ILE A 56 -1.93 12.02 12.94
C ILE A 56 -0.98 12.24 11.76
N SER A 57 -1.44 12.06 10.52
CA SER A 57 -0.61 12.23 9.33
C SER A 57 -0.28 13.70 9.09
N ARG A 58 -1.24 14.61 9.30
CA ARG A 58 -1.01 16.07 9.22
C ARG A 58 -0.02 16.54 10.29
N HIS A 59 -0.11 16.01 11.51
CA HIS A 59 0.88 16.31 12.55
C HIS A 59 2.26 15.75 12.20
N ALA A 60 2.34 14.52 11.68
CA ALA A 60 3.60 13.93 11.23
C ALA A 60 4.22 14.75 10.09
N GLU A 61 3.43 15.15 9.09
CA GLU A 61 3.88 16.02 8.00
C GLU A 61 4.40 17.37 8.51
N THR A 62 3.69 17.99 9.48
CA THR A 62 4.13 19.26 10.09
C THR A 62 5.51 19.12 10.73
N VAL A 63 5.73 18.04 11.50
CA VAL A 63 7.03 17.77 12.13
C VAL A 63 8.09 17.49 11.07
N LEU A 64 7.78 16.68 10.04
CA LEU A 64 8.72 16.38 8.96
C LEU A 64 9.11 17.63 8.18
N ARG A 65 8.17 18.51 7.84
CA ARG A 65 8.47 19.80 7.18
C ARG A 65 9.33 20.70 8.04
N HIS A 66 9.18 20.66 9.36
CA HIS A 66 10.03 21.42 10.27
C HIS A 66 11.47 20.85 10.30
N VAL A 67 11.61 19.53 10.44
CA VAL A 67 12.92 18.86 10.49
C VAL A 67 13.65 18.95 9.15
N LEU A 68 12.93 18.88 8.03
CA LEU A 68 13.47 18.90 6.66
C LEU A 68 13.34 20.27 5.99
N LYS A 69 13.26 21.34 6.79
CA LYS A 69 12.97 22.68 6.29
C LYS A 69 13.94 23.11 5.20
N SER A 70 15.24 22.89 5.39
CA SER A 70 16.28 23.25 4.42
C SER A 70 16.12 22.52 3.08
N GLU A 71 15.74 21.26 3.12
CA GLU A 71 15.57 20.40 1.94
C GLU A 71 14.31 20.77 1.17
N VAL A 72 13.21 21.07 1.88
CA VAL A 72 11.96 21.56 1.29
C VAL A 72 12.18 22.93 0.66
N ASP A 73 12.80 23.87 1.38
CA ASP A 73 13.09 25.22 0.89
C ASP A 73 14.06 25.17 -0.33
N ALA A 74 14.96 24.19 -0.38
CA ALA A 74 15.86 23.94 -1.51
C ALA A 74 15.23 23.12 -2.66
N GLY A 75 13.94 22.76 -2.57
CA GLY A 75 13.25 21.96 -3.59
C GLY A 75 13.76 20.52 -3.73
N LYS A 76 14.49 20.00 -2.73
CA LYS A 76 14.97 18.61 -2.71
C LYS A 76 13.89 17.63 -2.25
N ILE A 77 12.88 18.11 -1.50
CA ILE A 77 11.77 17.31 -1.01
C ILE A 77 10.46 17.99 -1.35
N GLU A 78 9.53 17.20 -1.89
CA GLU A 78 8.15 17.60 -2.17
C GLU A 78 7.21 16.67 -1.38
N PHE A 79 6.21 17.24 -0.71
CA PHE A 79 5.14 16.47 -0.09
C PHE A 79 3.90 16.56 -0.98
N ARG A 80 3.24 15.42 -1.20
CA ARG A 80 2.03 15.33 -2.03
C ARG A 80 0.94 14.56 -1.30
N ASP A 81 -0.20 15.18 -1.12
CA ASP A 81 -1.37 14.49 -0.56
C ASP A 81 -1.91 13.47 -1.55
N ILE A 82 -2.19 12.26 -1.05
CA ILE A 82 -2.82 11.17 -1.79
C ILE A 82 -4.08 10.79 -1.03
N ALA A 83 -5.22 11.17 -1.62
CA ALA A 83 -6.54 10.83 -1.10
C ALA A 83 -7.00 9.44 -1.60
N GLY A 84 -8.15 8.98 -1.10
CA GLY A 84 -8.83 7.80 -1.66
C GLY A 84 -8.44 6.45 -1.07
N LEU A 85 -7.58 6.41 -0.06
CA LEU A 85 -7.20 5.16 0.62
C LEU A 85 -8.16 4.74 1.76
N THR A 86 -9.31 5.43 1.90
CA THR A 86 -10.30 5.12 2.93
C THR A 86 -11.04 3.82 2.64
N ILE A 87 -11.60 3.20 3.68
CA ILE A 87 -12.35 1.96 3.57
C ILE A 87 -13.59 2.13 2.68
N GLU A 88 -14.28 3.28 2.76
CA GLU A 88 -15.46 3.56 1.94
C GLU A 88 -15.11 3.55 0.45
N ASN A 89 -14.00 4.20 0.07
CA ASN A 89 -13.60 4.28 -1.33
C ASN A 89 -13.09 2.93 -1.86
N ARG A 90 -12.32 2.21 -1.04
CA ARG A 90 -11.82 0.86 -1.36
C ARG A 90 -12.96 -0.13 -1.56
N VAL A 91 -13.97 -0.08 -0.70
CA VAL A 91 -15.19 -0.90 -0.82
C VAL A 91 -15.99 -0.52 -2.06
N ALA A 92 -16.14 0.77 -2.36
CA ALA A 92 -16.85 1.22 -3.56
C ALA A 92 -16.22 0.67 -4.86
N HIS A 93 -14.89 0.49 -4.87
CA HIS A 93 -14.15 -0.09 -5.99
C HIS A 93 -13.93 -1.61 -5.87
N ASN A 94 -14.40 -2.23 -4.78
CA ASN A 94 -14.15 -3.63 -4.44
C ASN A 94 -12.67 -4.04 -4.61
N ALA A 95 -11.77 -3.18 -4.15
CA ALA A 95 -10.33 -3.33 -4.35
C ALA A 95 -9.55 -2.98 -3.07
N ALA A 96 -8.38 -3.61 -2.89
CA ALA A 96 -7.50 -3.29 -1.76
C ALA A 96 -7.01 -1.82 -1.82
N ILE A 97 -6.68 -1.36 -3.04
CA ILE A 97 -6.30 0.00 -3.37
C ILE A 97 -6.97 0.30 -4.73
N PRO A 98 -7.77 1.37 -4.85
CA PRO A 98 -8.31 1.80 -6.15
C PRO A 98 -7.18 2.09 -7.15
N GLU A 99 -7.40 1.83 -8.45
CA GLU A 99 -6.32 1.91 -9.45
C GLU A 99 -5.76 3.33 -9.59
N ASP A 100 -6.62 4.34 -9.59
CA ASP A 100 -6.23 5.75 -9.63
C ASP A 100 -5.36 6.15 -8.42
N VAL A 101 -5.69 5.63 -7.24
CA VAL A 101 -4.89 5.83 -6.02
C VAL A 101 -3.55 5.11 -6.12
N LEU A 102 -3.52 3.90 -6.68
CA LEU A 102 -2.30 3.14 -6.92
C LEU A 102 -1.36 3.85 -7.91
N GLU A 103 -1.91 4.48 -8.94
CA GLU A 103 -1.14 5.30 -9.88
C GLU A 103 -0.49 6.51 -9.19
N GLU A 104 -1.20 7.20 -8.30
CA GLU A 104 -0.62 8.31 -7.52
C GLU A 104 0.46 7.84 -6.52
N LEU A 105 0.24 6.69 -5.87
CA LEU A 105 1.24 6.07 -4.99
C LEU A 105 2.54 5.77 -5.74
N LYS A 106 2.44 5.23 -6.96
CA LYS A 106 3.61 4.91 -7.81
C LYS A 106 4.37 6.13 -8.31
N LYS A 107 3.76 7.33 -8.31
CA LYS A 107 4.43 8.60 -8.64
C LYS A 107 5.28 9.13 -7.48
N CYS A 108 5.19 8.54 -6.30
CA CYS A 108 5.93 8.95 -5.11
C CYS A 108 7.09 7.98 -4.82
N HIS A 109 8.17 8.50 -4.25
CA HIS A 109 9.36 7.71 -3.92
C HIS A 109 9.30 7.14 -2.50
N VAL A 110 8.61 7.85 -1.60
CA VAL A 110 8.40 7.48 -0.21
C VAL A 110 6.94 7.73 0.13
N ILE A 111 6.33 6.86 0.94
CA ILE A 111 4.95 7.01 1.39
C ILE A 111 4.89 7.20 2.91
N LEU A 112 4.28 8.30 3.35
CA LEU A 112 3.81 8.49 4.72
C LEU A 112 2.35 8.01 4.79
N LYS A 113 2.14 6.83 5.38
CA LYS A 113 0.84 6.16 5.42
C LYS A 113 0.25 6.15 6.83
N GLY A 114 -0.94 6.72 6.98
CA GLY A 114 -1.81 6.56 8.15
C GLY A 114 -2.49 5.18 8.19
N PRO A 115 -3.22 4.83 9.26
CA PRO A 115 -3.87 3.54 9.43
C PRO A 115 -4.92 3.28 8.33
N THR A 116 -5.05 2.03 7.89
CA THR A 116 -6.13 1.59 6.99
C THR A 116 -6.86 0.40 7.57
N THR A 117 -8.18 0.48 7.63
CA THR A 117 -9.07 -0.56 8.14
C THR A 117 -9.07 -1.75 7.18
N THR A 118 -8.98 -2.95 7.74
CA THR A 118 -9.22 -4.21 7.02
C THR A 118 -10.52 -4.80 7.55
N PRO A 119 -11.55 -4.97 6.71
CA PRO A 119 -12.83 -5.52 7.16
C PRO A 119 -12.69 -6.85 7.89
N GLN A 120 -13.48 -7.02 8.93
CA GLN A 120 -13.59 -8.25 9.71
C GLN A 120 -14.99 -8.85 9.60
N ASP A 121 -15.13 -10.13 9.97
CA ASP A 121 -16.42 -10.78 10.03
C ASP A 121 -17.35 -10.03 11.00
N GLY A 122 -18.49 -9.56 10.50
CA GLY A 122 -19.47 -8.77 11.25
C GLY A 122 -19.40 -7.26 11.00
N ASP A 123 -18.39 -6.77 10.29
CA ASP A 123 -18.36 -5.39 9.81
C ASP A 123 -19.43 -5.16 8.72
N PRO A 124 -19.86 -3.89 8.50
CA PRO A 124 -20.78 -3.56 7.40
C PRO A 124 -20.12 -3.67 6.01
N TRP A 125 -18.81 -3.95 5.96
CA TRP A 125 -18.01 -3.92 4.74
C TRP A 125 -17.83 -5.32 4.16
N PRO A 126 -17.82 -5.48 2.82
CA PRO A 126 -17.49 -6.74 2.19
C PRO A 126 -16.04 -7.13 2.49
N ASN A 127 -15.76 -8.43 2.44
CA ASN A 127 -14.40 -8.94 2.57
C ASN A 127 -13.55 -8.49 1.37
N ILE A 128 -12.69 -7.50 1.59
CA ILE A 128 -11.70 -7.02 0.62
C ILE A 128 -10.30 -7.19 1.20
N GLU A 129 -9.31 -7.34 0.32
CA GLU A 129 -7.92 -7.47 0.73
C GLU A 129 -7.42 -6.22 1.48
N SER A 130 -6.49 -6.47 2.43
CA SER A 130 -5.88 -5.41 3.24
C SER A 130 -5.01 -4.49 2.39
N ALA A 131 -5.27 -3.18 2.43
CA ALA A 131 -4.39 -2.17 1.85
C ALA A 131 -2.95 -2.24 2.43
N ASN A 132 -2.78 -2.70 3.68
CA ASN A 132 -1.45 -2.88 4.27
C ASN A 132 -0.64 -3.99 3.60
N VAL A 133 -1.32 -5.03 3.15
CA VAL A 133 -0.68 -6.16 2.44
C VAL A 133 -0.42 -5.76 1.00
N ALA A 134 -1.39 -5.13 0.33
CA ALA A 134 -1.27 -4.72 -1.06
C ALA A 134 -0.18 -3.65 -1.32
N MET A 135 0.17 -2.85 -0.32
CA MET A 135 1.24 -1.83 -0.42
C MET A 135 2.67 -2.39 -0.24
N ARG A 136 2.83 -3.63 0.21
CA ARG A 136 4.14 -4.23 0.54
C ARG A 136 4.64 -5.17 -0.53
#